data_AF-A0A183U8L8-F1
#
_entry.id   AF-A0A183U8L8-F1
#
_cell.length_a   1.000
_cell.length_b   1.000
_cell.length_c   1.000
_cell.angle_alpha   90.00
_cell.angle_beta   90.00
_cell.angle_gamma   90.00
#
_symmetry.space_group_name_H-M   'P 1'
#
loop_
_entity.id
_entity.type
_entity.pdbx_description
1 polymer ?
#
loop_
_entity_poly.entity_id
_entity_poly.type
_entity_poly.pdbx_seq_one_letter_code
_entity_poly.pdbx_strand_id
1 'polypeptide(L)'
;MNGRDFGLPDKPLNEGRTLVTGADKGIRFIEGSDRSIVPALVLDSKKAAFFDAIPLLDMARKVLLKNDPHGSFPILDNRRFREFTHRMSDIIKGCFCLQIAALFLADEFR
;
A
#
# COMPACT_ATOMS: atom_id res chain seq x y z
N MET A 1 -7.41 -0.65 16.79
CA MET A 1 -8.17 -1.90 16.58
C MET A 1 -7.57 -2.58 15.38
N ASN A 2 -6.97 -3.75 15.56
CA ASN A 2 -6.27 -4.46 14.49
C ASN A 2 -7.25 -5.45 13.84
N GLY A 3 -7.33 -5.53 12.50
CA GLY A 3 -8.29 -6.40 11.80
C GLY A 3 -8.11 -7.89 12.13
N ARG A 4 -6.90 -8.27 12.55
CA ARG A 4 -6.55 -9.62 13.01
C ARG A 4 -7.40 -10.08 14.20
N ASP A 5 -7.76 -9.17 15.09
CA ASP A 5 -8.55 -9.47 16.30
C ASP A 5 -10.00 -9.86 15.97
N PHE A 6 -10.43 -9.62 14.72
CA PHE A 6 -11.78 -9.87 14.22
C PHE A 6 -11.81 -10.92 13.09
N GLY A 7 -10.76 -11.73 12.95
CA GLY A 7 -10.69 -12.76 11.89
C GLY A 7 -10.53 -12.20 10.48
N LEU A 8 -10.05 -10.96 10.34
CA LEU A 8 -9.77 -10.30 9.07
C LEU A 8 -8.25 -10.14 8.92
N PRO A 9 -7.51 -11.23 8.64
CA PRO A 9 -6.05 -11.19 8.56
C PRO A 9 -5.59 -10.31 7.40
N ASP A 10 -4.44 -9.67 7.60
CA ASP A 10 -3.76 -8.95 6.53
C ASP A 10 -3.38 -9.94 5.42
N LYS A 11 -3.63 -9.55 4.17
CA LYS A 11 -3.30 -10.38 3.01
C LYS A 11 -2.16 -9.75 2.23
N PRO A 12 -1.00 -10.43 2.06
CA PRO A 12 0.06 -9.92 1.20
C PRO A 12 -0.47 -9.80 -0.23
N LEU A 13 -0.18 -8.66 -0.86
CA LEU A 13 -0.39 -8.40 -2.27
C LEU A 13 0.96 -8.41 -2.99
N ASN A 14 0.92 -8.29 -4.31
CA ASN A 14 2.14 -8.19 -5.12
C ASN A 14 2.84 -6.84 -4.88
N GLU A 15 4.14 -6.79 -5.21
CA GLU A 15 4.91 -5.53 -5.30
C GLU A 15 5.10 -4.81 -3.95
N GLY A 16 5.21 -5.57 -2.85
CA GLY A 16 5.46 -5.00 -1.53
C GLY A 16 4.27 -4.22 -0.96
N ARG A 17 3.06 -4.71 -1.24
CA ARG A 17 1.81 -4.17 -0.71
C ARG A 17 1.13 -5.21 0.16
N THR A 18 0.36 -4.73 1.13
CA THR A 18 -0.47 -5.57 1.99
C THR A 18 -1.89 -5.01 2.00
N LEU A 19 -2.88 -5.88 1.80
CA LEU A 19 -4.28 -5.55 2.01
C LEU A 19 -4.55 -5.56 3.50
N VAL A 20 -4.82 -4.38 4.06
CA VAL A 20 -5.12 -4.19 5.47
C VAL A 20 -6.62 -3.96 5.62
N THR A 21 -7.19 -4.52 6.68
CA THR A 21 -8.60 -4.32 7.03
C THR A 21 -8.71 -3.34 8.20
N GLY A 22 -9.54 -2.31 8.02
CA GLY A 22 -9.85 -1.30 9.03
C GLY A 22 -11.35 -1.06 9.14
N ALA A 23 -11.75 -0.06 9.91
CA ALA A 23 -13.14 0.35 10.06
C ALA A 23 -13.25 1.86 10.04
N ASP A 24 -14.20 2.37 9.27
CA ASP A 24 -14.68 3.74 9.38
C ASP A 24 -15.65 3.83 10.56
N LYS A 25 -15.59 4.96 11.27
CA LYS A 25 -16.39 5.20 12.48
C LYS A 25 -17.06 6.55 12.36
N GLY A 26 -18.38 6.58 12.48
CA GLY A 26 -19.16 7.80 12.45
C GLY A 26 -20.26 7.80 13.50
N ILE A 27 -20.76 8.99 13.81
CA ILE A 27 -21.98 9.16 14.62
C ILE A 27 -23.07 9.66 13.68
N ARG A 28 -24.23 9.00 13.71
CA ARG A 28 -25.43 9.47 13.02
C ARG A 28 -26.55 9.66 14.01
N PHE A 29 -27.25 10.78 13.91
CA PHE A 29 -28.43 11.03 14.69
C PHE A 29 -29.63 10.41 13.98
N ILE A 30 -30.35 9.53 14.67
CA ILE A 30 -31.54 8.85 14.16
C ILE A 30 -32.76 9.26 14.99
N GLU A 31 -33.92 9.27 14.35
CA GLU A 31 -35.18 9.53 15.04
C GLU A 31 -35.61 8.26 15.80
N GLY A 32 -35.82 8.42 17.11
CA GLY A 32 -36.35 7.40 18.00
C GLY A 32 -37.88 7.40 18.02
N SER A 33 -38.46 6.42 18.71
CA SER A 33 -39.90 6.16 18.75
C SER A 33 -40.77 7.33 19.21
N ASP A 34 -40.22 8.30 19.95
CA ASP A 34 -40.97 9.42 20.56
C ASP A 34 -40.52 10.81 20.06
N ARG A 35 -40.12 10.96 18.78
CA ARG A 35 -39.47 12.18 18.24
C ARG A 35 -38.16 12.56 18.96
N SER A 36 -37.61 11.64 19.74
CA SER A 36 -36.32 11.80 20.40
C SER A 36 -35.21 11.61 19.39
N ILE A 37 -34.17 12.43 19.44
CA ILE A 37 -32.98 12.24 18.60
C ILE A 37 -31.98 11.36 19.35
N VAL A 38 -31.64 10.20 18.79
CA VAL A 38 -30.70 9.24 19.39
C VAL A 38 -29.40 9.22 18.60
N PRO A 39 -28.22 9.42 19.23
CA PRO A 39 -26.95 9.23 18.55
C PRO A 39 -26.68 7.72 18.38
N ALA A 40 -26.51 7.29 17.14
CA ALA A 40 -26.12 5.95 16.76
C ALA A 40 -24.66 5.92 16.29
N LEU A 41 -23.90 4.98 16.83
CA LEU A 41 -22.56 4.67 16.33
C LEU A 41 -22.69 3.84 15.04
N VAL A 42 -22.11 4.34 13.96
CA VAL A 42 -22.03 3.64 12.68
C VAL A 42 -20.60 3.16 12.49
N LEU A 43 -20.45 1.86 12.23
CA LEU A 43 -19.19 1.21 11.94
C LEU A 43 -19.27 0.57 10.56
N ASP A 44 -18.33 0.88 9.67
CA ASP A 44 -18.25 0.26 8.34
C ASP A 44 -16.86 -0.34 8.13
N SER A 45 -16.79 -1.62 7.80
CA SER A 45 -15.51 -2.29 7.55
C SER A 45 -14.95 -1.88 6.18
N LYS A 46 -13.69 -1.46 6.15
CA LYS A 46 -12.98 -1.09 4.92
C LYS A 46 -11.75 -1.96 4.72
N LYS A 47 -11.42 -2.25 3.47
CA LYS A 47 -10.15 -2.86 3.08
C LYS A 47 -9.42 -1.92 2.15
N ALA A 48 -8.13 -1.70 2.42
CA ALA A 48 -7.30 -0.83 1.60
C ALA A 48 -5.91 -1.45 1.44
N ALA A 49 -5.28 -1.19 0.29
CA ALA A 49 -3.92 -1.61 0.04
C ALA A 49 -2.96 -0.56 0.62
N PHE A 50 -2.02 -1.00 1.43
CA PHE A 50 -0.92 -0.20 1.96
C PHE A 50 0.40 -0.73 1.43
N PHE A 51 1.38 0.16 1.26
CA PHE A 51 2.76 -0.27 1.03
C PHE A 51 3.35 -0.83 2.32
N ASP A 52 4.11 -1.92 2.19
CA ASP A 52 4.86 -2.48 3.30
C ASP A 52 5.92 -1.45 3.74
N ALA A 53 6.15 -1.33 5.05
CA ALA A 53 7.22 -0.49 5.61
C ALA A 53 8.58 -1.19 5.46
N ILE A 54 9.01 -1.39 4.22
CA ILE A 54 10.27 -2.05 3.85
C ILE A 54 11.26 -1.03 3.25
N PRO A 55 12.57 -1.31 3.31
CA PRO A 55 13.55 -0.51 2.59
C PRO A 55 13.20 -0.38 1.10
N LEU A 56 13.47 0.79 0.53
CA LEU A 56 13.16 1.12 -0.85
C LEU A 56 13.83 0.14 -1.84
N LEU A 57 15.03 -0.32 -1.52
CA LEU A 57 15.74 -1.33 -2.29
C LEU A 57 14.98 -2.66 -2.36
N ASP A 58 14.41 -3.11 -1.23
CA ASP A 58 13.62 -4.34 -1.16
C ASP A 58 12.29 -4.18 -1.89
N MET A 59 11.68 -2.99 -1.85
CA MET A 59 10.51 -2.68 -2.66
C MET A 59 10.83 -2.74 -4.15
N ALA A 60 11.93 -2.10 -4.58
CA ALA A 60 12.39 -2.15 -5.97
C ALA A 60 12.67 -3.60 -6.41
N ARG A 61 13.27 -4.42 -5.54
CA ARG A 61 13.47 -5.85 -5.78
C ARG A 61 12.14 -6.58 -5.98
N LYS A 62 11.15 -6.39 -5.10
CA LYS A 62 9.82 -7.01 -5.21
C LYS A 62 9.10 -6.61 -6.52
N VAL A 63 9.25 -5.36 -6.96
CA VAL A 63 8.66 -4.85 -8.21
C VAL A 63 9.37 -5.41 -9.46
N LEU A 64 10.71 -5.42 -9.45
CA LEU A 64 11.53 -5.83 -10.59
C LEU A 64 11.56 -7.35 -10.78
N LEU A 65 11.74 -8.09 -9.69
CA LEU A 65 11.96 -9.54 -9.71
C LEU A 65 10.68 -10.34 -9.53
N LYS A 66 9.49 -9.70 -9.48
CA LYS A 66 8.19 -10.36 -9.27
C LYS A 66 8.19 -11.34 -8.08
N ASN A 67 8.85 -10.96 -6.99
CA ASN A 67 9.04 -11.78 -5.78
C ASN A 67 9.95 -13.02 -5.93
N ASP A 68 10.84 -13.10 -6.93
CA ASP A 68 11.91 -14.12 -6.94
C ASP A 68 12.96 -13.79 -5.85
N PRO A 69 13.07 -14.60 -4.77
CA PRO A 69 13.99 -14.33 -3.67
C PRO A 69 15.47 -14.61 -4.03
N HIS A 70 15.73 -15.30 -5.14
CA HIS A 70 17.08 -15.66 -5.59
C HIS A 70 17.53 -14.90 -6.84
N GLY A 71 16.66 -14.05 -7.40
CA GLY A 71 17.01 -13.21 -8.53
C GLY A 71 18.12 -12.22 -8.15
N SER A 72 19.26 -12.29 -8.84
CA SER A 72 20.26 -11.22 -8.78
C SER A 72 19.64 -9.94 -9.33
N PHE A 73 19.94 -8.79 -8.71
CA PHE A 73 19.56 -7.50 -9.30
C PHE A 73 20.07 -7.46 -10.75
N PRO A 74 19.17 -7.30 -11.73
CA PRO A 74 19.60 -7.23 -13.12
C PRO A 74 20.48 -5.99 -13.25
N ILE A 75 21.60 -6.11 -13.96
CA ILE A 75 22.32 -4.94 -14.46
C ILE A 75 21.28 -4.07 -15.18
N LEU A 76 21.08 -2.85 -14.65
CA LEU A 76 20.08 -1.91 -15.15
C LEU A 76 20.61 -1.32 -16.46
N ASP A 77 20.32 -1.99 -17.57
CA ASP A 77 20.46 -1.37 -18.87
C ASP A 77 19.44 -0.22 -19.04
N ASN A 78 19.70 0.72 -19.95
CA ASN A 78 18.84 1.88 -20.19
C ASN A 78 17.37 1.51 -20.49
N ARG A 79 17.12 0.31 -21.02
CA ARG A 79 15.77 -0.16 -21.35
C ARG A 79 15.04 -0.65 -20.09
N ARG A 80 15.69 -1.49 -19.28
CA ARG A 80 15.18 -2.00 -18.00
C ARG A 80 14.97 -0.88 -16.99
N PHE A 81 15.86 0.11 -16.97
CA PHE A 81 15.70 1.30 -16.15
C PHE A 81 14.46 2.12 -16.55
N ARG A 82 14.20 2.27 -17.85
CA ARG A 82 13.00 2.95 -18.34
C ARG A 82 11.72 2.19 -18.01
N GLU A 83 11.73 0.87 -18.17
CA GLU A 83 10.60 0.00 -17.77
C GLU A 83 10.34 0.06 -16.26
N PHE A 84 11.39 0.04 -15.45
CA PHE A 84 11.31 0.23 -14.00
C PHE A 84 10.69 1.58 -13.66
N THR A 85 11.19 2.67 -14.25
CA THR A 85 10.71 4.02 -14.00
C THR A 85 9.25 4.17 -14.40
N HIS A 86 8.84 3.55 -15.51
CA HIS A 86 7.44 3.57 -15.94
C HIS A 86 6.54 2.80 -14.97
N ARG A 87 6.92 1.58 -14.56
CA ARG A 87 6.14 0.80 -13.58
C ARG A 87 6.08 1.47 -12.23
N MET A 88 7.20 1.97 -11.74
CA MET A 88 7.26 2.71 -10.49
C MET A 88 6.44 3.98 -10.56
N SER A 89 6.52 4.74 -11.65
CA SER A 89 5.65 5.91 -11.87
C SER A 89 4.17 5.56 -11.82
N ASP A 90 3.76 4.44 -12.43
CA ASP A 90 2.35 4.00 -12.36
C ASP A 90 1.94 3.50 -10.96
N ILE A 91 2.84 2.85 -10.22
CA ILE A 91 2.60 2.38 -8.85
C ILE A 91 2.60 3.54 -7.84
N ILE A 92 3.42 4.55 -8.08
CA ILE A 92 3.72 5.66 -7.15
C ILE A 92 2.99 6.95 -7.54
N LYS A 93 2.29 7.01 -8.69
CA LYS A 93 1.52 8.19 -9.12
C LYS A 93 0.61 8.68 -7.98
N GLY A 94 1.03 9.78 -7.34
CA GLY A 94 0.38 10.37 -6.16
C GLY A 94 1.16 10.31 -4.83
N CYS A 95 2.31 9.63 -4.75
CA CYS A 95 3.11 9.49 -3.54
C CYS A 95 4.52 10.09 -3.73
N PHE A 96 4.65 11.39 -3.45
CA PHE A 96 5.87 12.19 -3.68
C PHE A 96 7.15 11.64 -3.03
N CYS A 97 7.05 10.96 -1.88
CA CYS A 97 8.23 10.44 -1.16
C CYS A 97 8.91 9.28 -1.90
N LEU A 98 8.14 8.46 -2.59
CA LEU A 98 8.65 7.28 -3.30
C LEU A 98 9.29 7.64 -4.65
N GLN A 99 8.92 8.77 -5.24
CA GLN A 99 9.51 9.25 -6.50
C GLN A 99 10.91 9.82 -6.30
N ILE A 100 11.14 10.53 -5.19
CA ILE A 100 12.48 10.98 -4.78
C ILE A 100 13.37 9.76 -4.47
N ALA A 101 12.83 8.78 -3.76
CA ALA A 101 13.53 7.52 -3.48
C ALA A 101 13.93 6.73 -4.74
N ALA A 102 13.07 6.67 -5.76
CA ALA A 102 13.38 6.02 -7.03
C ALA A 102 14.50 6.75 -7.80
N LEU A 103 14.56 8.08 -7.71
CA LEU A 103 15.65 8.88 -8.26
C LEU A 103 16.97 8.64 -7.51
N PHE A 104 16.93 8.49 -6.18
CA PHE A 104 18.11 8.15 -5.38
C PHE A 104 18.65 6.75 -5.69
N LEU A 105 17.78 5.75 -5.80
CA LEU A 105 18.19 4.40 -6.22
C LEU A 105 18.76 4.41 -7.65
N ALA A 106 18.21 5.22 -8.56
CA ALA A 106 18.75 5.35 -9.91
C ALA A 106 20.19 5.88 -9.95
N ASP A 107 20.56 6.74 -9.01
CA ASP A 107 21.90 7.32 -8.90
C ASP A 107 22.88 6.34 -8.23
N GLU A 108 22.40 5.54 -7.27
CA GLU A 108 23.20 4.54 -6.54
C GLU A 108 23.57 3.31 -7.39
N PHE A 109 22.82 3.06 -8.47
CA PHE A 109 23.08 1.96 -9.42
C PHE A 109 23.81 2.40 -10.71
N ARG A 110 24.37 3.61 -10.75
CA ARG A 110 25.18 4.13 -11.86
C ARG A 110 26.66 3.87 -11.68
#